data_AF-A0A9E3SNP9-F1
#
_entry.id   AF-A0A9E3SNP9-F1
#
_cell.length_a   1.000
_cell.length_b   1.000
_cell.length_c   1.000
_cell.angle_alpha   90.00
_cell.angle_beta   90.00
_cell.angle_gamma   90.00
#
_symmetry.space_group_name_H-M   'P 1'
#
loop_
_entity.id
_entity.type
_entity.pdbx_description
1 polymer ?
#
loop_
_entity_poly.entity_id
_entity_poly.type
_entity_poly.pdbx_seq_one_letter_code
_entity_poly.pdbx_strand_id
1 'polypeptide(L)' 'MSTVIDYKVYNVTKRRGKDDYWNPVGGAFVFQAKDGRIGISIPNFKLVLMEPKPEERIETDDFDGGEA' A
#
# COMPACT_ATOMS: atom_id res chain seq x y z
N MET A 1 -13.69 22.43 4.96
CA MET A 1 -13.55 21.52 3.79
C MET A 1 -13.40 20.11 4.34
N SER A 2 -14.23 19.16 3.91
CA SER A 2 -14.07 17.76 4.30
C SER A 2 -12.98 17.15 3.44
N THR A 3 -11.92 16.62 4.05
CA THR A 3 -10.87 15.91 3.33
C THR A 3 -11.48 14.64 2.73
N VAL A 4 -11.46 14.51 1.40
CA VAL A 4 -11.90 13.30 0.72
C VAL A 4 -10.88 12.20 0.99
N ILE A 5 -11.34 11.04 1.43
CA ILE A 5 -10.50 9.86 1.64
C ILE A 5 -10.44 9.07 0.33
N ASP A 6 -9.23 8.81 -0.18
CA ASP A 6 -9.03 8.02 -1.41
C ASP A 6 -9.14 6.52 -1.14
N TYR A 7 -8.45 6.02 -0.10
CA TYR A 7 -8.46 4.60 0.26
C TYR A 7 -8.81 4.37 1.72
N LYS A 8 -9.50 3.26 2.00
CA LYS A 8 -9.71 2.77 3.37
C LYS A 8 -8.57 1.81 3.75
N VAL A 9 -7.97 2.02 4.91
CA VAL A 9 -6.85 1.21 5.43
C VAL A 9 -7.34 0.30 6.54
N TYR A 10 -6.92 -0.96 6.48
CA TYR A 10 -7.22 -1.98 7.48
C TYR A 10 -5.93 -2.65 7.96
N ASN A 11 -5.87 -2.97 9.25
CA ASN A 11 -4.90 -3.91 9.79
C ASN A 11 -5.53 -5.30 9.76
N VAL A 12 -4.90 -6.24 9.05
CA VAL A 12 -5.46 -7.58 8.82
C VAL A 12 -4.68 -8.60 9.62
N THR A 13 -5.37 -9.29 10.52
CA THR A 13 -4.81 -10.43 11.27
C THR A 13 -5.31 -11.74 10.66
N LYS A 14 -4.39 -12.50 10.05
CA LYS A 14 -4.71 -13.81 9.49
C LYS A 14 -4.98 -14.82 10.60
N ARG A 15 -6.03 -15.64 10.46
CA ARG A 15 -6.42 -16.65 11.47
C ARG A 15 -6.54 -18.02 10.82
N ARG A 16 -5.79 -19.00 11.33
CA ARG A 16 -5.83 -20.37 10.77
C ARG A 16 -7.20 -21.01 11.02
N GLY A 17 -7.86 -21.45 9.94
CA GLY A 17 -9.16 -22.14 10.00
C GLY A 17 -10.35 -21.25 10.34
N LYS A 18 -10.20 -19.92 10.24
CA LYS A 18 -11.25 -18.92 10.43
C LYS A 18 -11.09 -17.79 9.43
N ASP A 19 -12.12 -16.97 9.29
CA ASP A 19 -12.02 -15.75 8.48
C ASP A 19 -10.99 -14.79 9.06
N ASP A 20 -10.30 -14.09 8.16
CA ASP A 20 -9.35 -13.04 8.51
C ASP A 20 -10.06 -11.94 9.30
N TYR A 21 -9.37 -11.39 10.30
CA TYR A 21 -9.89 -10.27 11.07
C TYR A 21 -9.41 -8.96 10.47
N TRP A 22 -10.36 -8.16 9.96
CA TRP A 22 -10.10 -6.86 9.33
C TRP A 22 -10.45 -5.73 10.31
N ASN A 23 -9.44 -5.05 10.83
CA ASN A 23 -9.64 -3.92 11.74
C ASN A 23 -9.45 -2.59 10.99
N PRO A 24 -10.47 -1.71 10.88
CA PRO A 24 -10.32 -0.43 10.19
C PRO A 24 -9.37 0.48 10.95
N VAL A 25 -8.39 1.05 10.25
CA VAL A 25 -7.40 1.95 10.85
C VAL A 25 -7.65 3.38 10.43
N GLY A 26 -8.20 3.64 9.25
CA GLY A 26 -8.51 4.99 8.79
C GLY A 26 -8.45 5.13 7.29
N GLY A 27 -8.06 6.32 6.83
CA GLY A 27 -7.89 6.65 5.42
C GLY A 27 -6.42 6.67 4.98
N ALA A 28 -6.20 6.46 3.69
CA ALA A 28 -4.99 6.85 3.00
C ALA A 28 -5.32 7.88 1.92
N PHE A 29 -4.35 8.73 1.62
CA PHE A 29 -4.50 9.87 0.73
C PHE A 29 -3.45 9.80 -0.38
N VAL A 30 -3.89 9.94 -1.62
CA VAL A 30 -2.97 10.00 -2.77
C VAL A 30 -2.35 11.39 -2.84
N PHE A 31 -1.06 11.45 -3.15
CA PHE A 31 -0.37 12.70 -3.44
C PHE A 31 0.61 12.52 -4.61
N GLN A 32 0.95 13.62 -5.26
CA GLN A 32 2.02 13.67 -6.24
C GLN A 32 3.25 14.34 -5.62
N ALA A 33 4.39 13.66 -5.66
CA ALA A 33 5.66 14.19 -5.20
C ALA A 33 6.23 15.21 -6.21
N LYS A 34 7.21 16.00 -5.75
CA LYS A 34 7.85 17.05 -6.57
C LYS A 34 8.56 16.52 -7.82
N ASP A 35 9.01 15.28 -7.76
CA ASP A 35 9.67 14.58 -8.88
C ASP A 35 8.65 13.90 -9.81
N GLY A 36 7.35 14.14 -9.62
CA GLY A 36 6.27 13.64 -10.45
C GLY A 36 5.69 12.28 -10.03
N ARG A 37 6.35 11.57 -9.10
CA ARG A 37 5.92 10.24 -8.63
C ARG A 37 4.62 10.29 -7.85
N ILE A 38 3.81 9.25 -7.97
CA ILE A 38 2.61 9.09 -7.15
C ILE A 38 2.97 8.40 -5.84
N GLY A 39 2.38 8.89 -4.75
CA GLY A 39 2.53 8.33 -3.43
C GLY A 39 1.19 8.20 -2.71
N ILE A 40 1.18 7.36 -1.70
CA ILE A 40 0.05 7.15 -0.80
C ILE A 40 0.54 7.43 0.63
N SER A 41 -0.09 8.37 1.30
CA SER A 41 0.17 8.66 2.72
C SER A 41 -0.86 7.96 3.60
N ILE A 42 -0.39 7.29 4.65
CA ILE A 42 -1.22 6.66 5.68
C ILE A 42 -0.89 7.30 7.04
N PRO A 43 -1.57 8.40 7.42
CA PRO A 43 -1.19 9.22 8.57
C PRO A 43 -1.19 8.44 9.90
N ASN A 44 -2.15 7.54 10.08
CA ASN A 44 -2.32 6.78 11.33
C ASN A 44 -1.15 5.83 11.62
N PHE A 45 -0.37 5.46 10.59
CA PHE A 45 0.84 4.66 10.72
C PHE A 45 2.13 5.47 10.51
N LYS A 46 2.04 6.78 10.26
CA LYS A 46 3.17 7.62 9.82
C LYS A 46 3.93 6.98 8.64
N LEU A 47 3.18 6.33 7.75
CA LEU A 47 3.74 5.54 6.66
C LEU A 47 3.46 6.24 5.33
N VAL A 48 4.45 6.23 4.45
CA VAL A 48 4.36 6.75 3.09
C VAL A 48 4.81 5.65 2.15
N LEU A 49 3.94 5.27 1.23
CA LEU A 49 4.27 4.42 0.09
C LEU A 49 4.50 5.34 -1.10
N MET A 50 5.57 5.08 -1.85
CA MET A 50 5.89 5.84 -3.05
C MET A 50 6.24 4.87 -4.17
N GLU A 51 5.94 5.28 -5.39
CA GLU A 51 6.51 4.63 -6.56
C GLU A 51 8.04 4.62 -6.46
N PRO A 52 8.70 3.50 -6.79
CA PRO A 52 10.15 3.45 -6.83
C PRO A 52 10.65 4.46 -7.87
N LYS A 53 11.85 4.99 -7.65
CA LYS A 53 12.49 5.77 -8.71
C LYS A 53 12.84 4.86 -9.89
N PRO A 54 12.93 5.39 -11.12
CA PRO A 54 13.31 4.61 -12.29
C PRO A 54 14.61 3.81 -12.08
N GLU A 55 15.59 4.40 -11.38
CA GLU A 55 16.87 3.77 -11.06
C GLU A 55 16.81 2.71 -9.95
N GLU A 56 15.72 2.64 -9.18
CA GLU A 56 15.50 1.68 -8.08
C GLU A 56 14.49 0.59 -8.47
N ARG A 57 14.05 0.58 -9.74
CA ARG A 57 13.11 -0.41 -10.22
C ARG A 57 13.81 -1.76 -10.25
N ILE A 58 13.54 -2.59 -9.24
CA ILE A 58 14.01 -3.97 -9.20
C ILE A 58 13.42 -4.66 -10.43
N GLU A 59 14.28 -5.04 -11.37
CA GLU A 59 13.91 -5.95 -12.45
C GLU A 59 13.49 -7.26 -11.79
N THR A 60 12.18 -7.51 -11.75
CA THR A 60 11.68 -8.83 -11.40
C THR A 60 11.93 -9.72 -12.62
N ASP A 61 13.16 -10.22 -12.75
CA ASP A 61 13.46 -11.38 -13.58
C ASP A 61 12.62 -12.56 -13.06
N ASP A 62 11.76 -13.08 -13.93
CA ASP A 62 11.16 -14.42 -13.95
C ASP A 62 10.88 -15.09 -12.59
N PHE A 63 9.69 -14.81 -12.02
CA PHE A 63 9.05 -15.80 -11.15
C PHE A 63 8.34 -16.82 -12.04
N ASP A 64 9.12 -17.73 -12.62
CA ASP A 64 8.61 -18.95 -13.27
C ASP A 64 7.94 -19.79 -12.19
N GLY A 65 6.60 -19.72 -12.16
CA GLY A 65 5.76 -20.54 -11.29
C GLY A 65 5.83 -21.99 -11.73
N GLY A 66 6.96 -22.64 -11.45
CA GLY A 66 7.10 -24.09 -11.55
C GLY A 66 6.10 -24.75 -10.62
N GLU A 67 4.98 -25.19 -11.19
CA GLU A 67 4.13 -26.21 -10.59
C GLU A 67 4.96 -27.50 -10.48
N ALA A 68 5.05 -28.02 -9.26
CA ALA A 68 5.58 -29.34 -8.95
C ALA A 68 4.43 -30.30 -8.64
#